data_AF-F0GD01-F1
#
_entry.id   AF-F0GD01-F1
#
_cell.length_a   1.000
_cell.length_b   1.000
_cell.length_c   1.000
_cell.angle_alpha   90.00
_cell.angle_beta   90.00
_cell.angle_gamma   90.00
#
_symmetry.space_group_name_H-M   'P 1'
#
loop_
_entity.id
_entity.type
_entity.pdbx_description
1 polymer ?
#
loop_
_entity_poly.entity_id
_entity_poly.type
_entity_poly.pdbx_seq_one_letter_code
_entity_poly.pdbx_strand_id
1 'polypeptide(L)'
;MSLAGKKITVHDMSLRDGMHPKRHQITLDQMRSIAAGLDAAGVPLIEVTHGDGLGGASVNYGFPAHTDEAYLSAVIPELKQAKVSALL
;
A
#
# COMPACT_ATOMS: atom_id res chain seq x y z
N MET A 1 24.76 18.42 -6.25
CA MET A 1 24.36 18.41 -4.82
C MET A 1 24.87 17.12 -4.18
N SER A 2 25.45 17.16 -2.98
CA SER A 2 25.88 15.96 -2.25
C SER A 2 24.74 15.40 -1.38
N LEU A 3 24.64 14.06 -1.32
CA LEU A 3 23.68 13.32 -0.47
C LEU A 3 24.33 12.80 0.83
N ALA A 4 25.63 13.07 1.04
CA ALA A 4 26.35 12.60 2.22
C ALA A 4 25.68 13.10 3.51
N GLY A 5 25.39 12.17 4.44
CA GLY A 5 24.75 12.44 5.72
C GLY A 5 23.23 12.68 5.67
N LYS A 6 22.59 12.65 4.49
CA LYS A 6 21.12 12.78 4.39
C LYS A 6 20.44 11.44 4.61
N LYS A 7 19.47 11.40 5.52
CA LYS A 7 18.56 10.26 5.70
C LYS A 7 17.45 10.34 4.66
N ILE A 8 17.28 9.28 3.88
CA ILE A 8 16.18 9.13 2.91
C ILE A 8 15.16 8.16 3.52
N THR A 9 13.91 8.60 3.61
CA THR A 9 12.80 7.73 4.01
C THR A 9 12.11 7.23 2.74
N VAL A 10 12.10 5.91 2.55
CA VAL A 10 11.40 5.30 1.43
C VAL A 10 9.95 5.08 1.83
N HIS A 11 9.03 5.45 0.94
CA HIS A 11 7.61 5.22 1.08
C HIS A 11 7.14 4.43 -0.13
N ASP A 12 6.83 3.15 0.09
CA ASP A 12 6.40 2.26 -0.98
C ASP A 12 4.89 2.41 -1.22
N MET A 13 4.53 2.53 -2.49
CA MET A 13 3.16 2.75 -2.96
C MET A 13 2.63 1.57 -3.78
N SER A 14 3.29 0.41 -3.76
CA SER A 14 2.90 -0.75 -4.58
C SER A 14 1.49 -1.26 -4.24
N LEU A 15 1.04 -1.08 -3.00
CA LEU A 15 -0.28 -1.50 -2.53
C LEU A 15 -1.33 -0.37 -2.57
N ARG A 16 -0.98 0.78 -3.16
CA ARG A 16 -1.89 1.89 -3.48
C ARG A 16 -1.80 2.25 -4.95
N ASP A 17 -0.72 2.92 -5.37
CA ASP A 17 -0.48 3.32 -6.76
C ASP A 17 -0.43 2.08 -7.69
N GLY A 18 0.14 0.98 -7.20
CA GLY A 18 0.12 -0.30 -7.91
C GLY A 18 -1.28 -0.89 -8.13
N MET A 19 -2.32 -0.36 -7.49
CA MET A 19 -3.71 -0.70 -7.79
C MET A 19 -4.14 -0.23 -9.18
N HIS A 20 -3.63 0.89 -9.70
CA HIS A 20 -4.01 1.37 -11.04
C HIS A 20 -3.65 0.38 -12.17
N PRO A 21 -2.39 -0.10 -12.31
CA PRO A 21 -2.07 -1.10 -13.32
C PRO A 21 -2.72 -2.47 -13.04
N LYS A 22 -3.12 -2.72 -11.79
CA LYS A 22 -3.88 -3.93 -11.39
C LYS A 22 -5.39 -3.76 -11.48
N ARG A 23 -5.89 -2.61 -11.94
CA ARG A 23 -7.32 -2.27 -12.04
C ARG A 23 -8.07 -2.51 -10.72
N HIS A 24 -7.40 -2.22 -9.61
CA HIS A 24 -7.90 -2.37 -8.25
C HIS A 24 -8.24 -3.81 -7.83
N GLN A 25 -7.70 -4.80 -8.55
CA GLN A 25 -7.98 -6.23 -8.35
C GLN A 25 -6.84 -7.01 -7.63
N ILE A 26 -6.06 -6.34 -6.78
CA ILE A 26 -5.08 -7.05 -5.95
C ILE A 26 -5.86 -7.85 -4.89
N THR A 27 -5.56 -9.14 -4.74
CA THR A 27 -6.24 -9.99 -3.74
C THR A 27 -5.70 -9.73 -2.33
N LEU A 28 -6.46 -10.11 -1.29
CA LEU A 28 -5.97 -10.01 0.09
C LEU A 28 -4.65 -10.79 0.32
N ASP A 29 -4.51 -11.97 -0.30
CA ASP A 29 -3.28 -12.78 -0.18
C ASP A 29 -2.08 -12.09 -0.84
N GLN A 30 -2.28 -11.43 -1.99
CA GLN A 30 -1.25 -10.63 -2.64
C GLN A 30 -0.86 -9.42 -1.78
N MET A 31 -1.84 -8.72 -1.20
CA MET A 31 -1.59 -7.60 -0.29
C MET A 31 -0.72 -8.04 0.90
N ARG A 32 -1.09 -9.13 1.59
CA ARG A 32 -0.31 -9.68 2.72
C ARG A 32 1.08 -10.08 2.30
N SER A 33 1.20 -10.84 1.21
CA SER A 33 2.49 -11.35 0.73
C SER A 33 3.46 -10.21 0.36
N ILE A 34 2.98 -9.17 -0.31
CA ILE A 34 3.81 -8.02 -0.70
C ILE A 34 4.16 -7.18 0.53
N ALA A 35 3.18 -6.88 1.38
CA ALA A 35 3.39 -6.07 2.59
C ALA A 35 4.41 -6.72 3.54
N ALA A 36 4.29 -8.02 3.79
CA ALA A 36 5.25 -8.77 4.62
C ALA A 36 6.66 -8.78 4.00
N GLY A 37 6.76 -8.86 2.66
CA GLY A 37 8.03 -8.77 1.96
C GLY A 37 8.69 -7.39 2.07
N LEU A 38 7.91 -6.32 1.90
CA LEU A 38 8.38 -4.93 2.05
C LEU A 38 8.80 -4.63 3.49
N ASP A 39 8.02 -5.08 4.48
CA ASP A 39 8.34 -4.98 5.89
C ASP A 39 9.66 -5.69 6.18
N ALA A 40 9.80 -6.96 5.81
CA ALA A 40 11.03 -7.74 5.99
C ALA A 40 12.27 -7.12 5.31
N ALA A 41 12.07 -6.39 4.21
CA ALA A 41 13.13 -5.63 3.53
C ALA A 41 13.52 -4.32 4.23
N GLY A 42 12.80 -3.93 5.29
CA GLY A 42 13.07 -2.74 6.09
C GLY A 42 12.47 -1.45 5.52
N VAL A 43 11.46 -1.55 4.64
CA VAL A 43 10.75 -0.37 4.12
C VAL A 43 9.98 0.29 5.27
N PRO A 44 10.22 1.58 5.58
CA PRO A 44 9.67 2.19 6.79
C PRO A 44 8.20 2.63 6.64
N LEU A 45 7.73 2.85 5.41
CA LEU A 45 6.37 3.31 5.10
C LEU A 45 5.79 2.52 3.93
N ILE A 46 4.60 1.94 4.11
CA ILE A 46 3.87 1.19 3.08
C ILE A 46 2.46 1.78 2.98
N GLU A 47 2.06 2.22 1.78
CA GLU A 47 0.72 2.77 1.55
C GLU A 47 -0.25 1.70 1.04
N VAL A 48 -1.44 1.63 1.65
CA VAL A 48 -2.44 0.59 1.37
C VAL A 48 -3.82 1.21 1.27
N THR A 49 -4.35 1.36 0.05
CA THR A 49 -5.73 1.80 -0.26
C THR A 49 -6.06 1.48 -1.72
N HIS A 50 -7.26 1.78 -2.18
CA HIS A 50 -7.58 1.96 -3.60
C HIS A 50 -6.57 2.89 -4.31
N GLY A 51 -6.44 2.81 -5.63
CA GLY A 51 -5.46 3.61 -6.39
C GLY A 51 -5.63 5.12 -6.20
N ASP A 52 -6.89 5.56 -6.21
CA ASP A 52 -7.31 6.93 -5.93
C ASP A 52 -7.54 7.24 -4.44
N GLY A 53 -7.04 6.42 -3.51
CA GLY A 53 -7.17 6.63 -2.07
C GLY A 53 -8.51 6.18 -1.47
N LEU A 54 -8.69 6.46 -0.18
CA LEU A 54 -9.87 6.06 0.59
C LEU A 54 -11.16 6.57 -0.05
N GLY A 55 -12.09 5.64 -0.32
CA GLY A 55 -13.35 6.01 -0.98
C GLY A 55 -13.23 6.17 -2.50
N GLY A 56 -12.10 5.83 -3.11
CA GLY A 56 -11.93 5.80 -4.56
C GLY A 56 -12.81 4.78 -5.27
N ALA A 57 -13.31 3.76 -4.55
CA ALA A 57 -14.22 2.74 -5.06
C ALA A 57 -15.50 3.36 -5.66
N SER A 58 -15.56 3.43 -6.99
CA SER A 58 -16.60 4.18 -7.70
C SER A 58 -16.71 3.78 -9.17
N VAL A 59 -17.75 4.25 -9.85
CA VAL A 59 -17.86 4.12 -11.31
C VAL A 59 -16.75 4.92 -12.02
N ASN A 60 -16.31 6.03 -11.45
CA ASN A 60 -15.35 6.94 -12.08
C ASN A 60 -13.93 6.37 -12.10
N TYR A 61 -13.56 5.64 -11.05
CA TYR A 61 -12.20 5.13 -10.86
C TYR A 61 -12.10 3.60 -10.88
N GLY A 62 -13.24 2.90 -10.78
CA GLY A 62 -13.32 1.45 -10.76
C GLY A 62 -13.66 0.90 -9.38
N PHE A 63 -14.33 -0.25 -9.35
CA PHE A 63 -14.61 -0.96 -8.10
C PHE A 63 -13.47 -1.93 -7.78
N PRO A 64 -12.90 -1.87 -6.57
CA PRO A 64 -11.83 -2.79 -6.17
C PRO A 64 -12.37 -4.19 -5.89
N ALA A 65 -11.47 -5.18 -5.91
CA ALA A 65 -11.80 -6.56 -5.51
C ALA A 65 -12.23 -6.66 -4.03
N HIS A 66 -11.71 -5.78 -3.17
CA HIS A 66 -12.03 -5.70 -1.75
C HIS A 66 -12.09 -4.23 -1.29
N THR A 67 -12.75 -3.98 -0.15
CA THR A 67 -12.85 -2.63 0.42
C THR A 67 -11.50 -2.16 0.99
N ASP A 68 -11.31 -0.85 1.11
CA ASP A 68 -10.13 -0.27 1.77
C ASP A 68 -9.96 -0.82 3.20
N GLU A 69 -11.05 -0.95 3.94
CA GLU A 69 -11.06 -1.55 5.29
C GLU A 69 -10.56 -3.00 5.28
N ALA A 70 -10.97 -3.80 4.29
CA ALA A 70 -10.52 -5.18 4.16
C ALA A 70 -9.03 -5.27 3.83
N TYR A 71 -8.52 -4.40 2.95
CA TYR A 71 -7.09 -4.32 2.65
C TYR A 71 -6.26 -3.91 3.87
N LEU A 72 -6.67 -2.84 4.57
CA LEU A 72 -5.98 -2.38 5.78
C LEU A 72 -6.01 -3.45 6.88
N SER A 73 -7.17 -4.06 7.11
CA SER A 73 -7.34 -5.14 8.10
C SER A 73 -6.52 -6.39 7.77
N ALA A 74 -6.29 -6.67 6.49
CA ALA A 74 -5.45 -7.78 6.05
C ALA A 74 -3.96 -7.47 6.20
N VAL A 75 -3.53 -6.23 5.92
CA VAL A 75 -2.11 -5.87 5.90
C VAL A 75 -1.55 -5.53 7.28
N ILE A 76 -2.26 -4.73 8.08
CA ILE A 76 -1.75 -4.22 9.38
C ILE A 76 -1.21 -5.34 10.29
N PRO A 77 -1.89 -6.50 10.46
CA PRO A 77 -1.39 -7.59 11.31
C PRO A 77 -0.10 -8.25 10.83
N GLU A 78 0.26 -8.13 9.54
CA GLU A 78 1.45 -8.75 8.97
C GLU A 78 2.73 -7.92 9.20
N LEU A 79 2.57 -6.63 9.55
CA LEU A 79 3.68 -5.68 9.67
C LEU A 79 4.28 -5.70 11.06
N LYS A 80 5.61 -5.78 11.14
CA LYS A 80 6.36 -5.79 12.40
C LYS A 80 7.07 -4.47 12.68
N GLN A 81 7.45 -3.71 11.64
CA GLN A 81 8.19 -2.45 11.79
C GLN A 81 7.69 -1.31 10.92
N ALA A 82 7.18 -1.60 9.72
CA ALA A 82 6.69 -0.59 8.80
C ALA A 82 5.45 0.11 9.37
N LYS A 83 5.33 1.42 9.13
CA LYS A 83 4.07 2.13 9.38
C LYS A 83 3.22 2.12 8.13
N VAL A 84 1.91 1.98 8.31
CA VAL A 84 0.93 2.06 7.22
C VAL A 84 0.51 3.51 6.99
N SER A 85 0.39 3.91 5.73
CA SER A 85 -0.28 5.15 5.33
C SER A 85 -1.48 4.86 4.42
N ALA A 86 -2.31 5.89 4.24
CA ALA A 86 -3.43 5.91 3.32
C ALA A 86 -3.48 7.25 2.57
N LEU A 87 -3.94 7.21 1.32
CA LEU A 87 -4.26 8.40 0.53
C LEU A 87 -5.73 8.78 0.76
N LEU A 88 -6.05 10.09 0.75
CA LEU A 88 -7.40 10.67 0.94
C LEU A 88 -7.91 11.32 -0.33
#